data_AF-A0A1X0IZZ4-F1
#
_entry.id   AF-A0A1X0IZZ4-F1
#
_cell.length_a   1.000
_cell.length_b   1.000
_cell.length_c   1.000
_cell.angle_alpha   90.00
_cell.angle_beta   90.00
_cell.angle_gamma   90.00
#
_symmetry.space_group_name_H-M   'P 1'
#
loop_
_entity.id
_entity.type
_entity.pdbx_description
1 polymer ?
#
loop_
_entity_poly.entity_id
_entity_poly.type
_entity_poly.pdbx_seq_one_letter_code
_entity_poly.pdbx_strand_id
1 'polypeptide(L)'
;MNIRRFGWRPSVSGTTMVEMGSFVSVYVDWAATVEHVRAVAGKLPMPVGVQGINVVEASDTFGCRIAVDLTGDFDEQRDGPRIARSFAAQLSDALAVPAFALRDLILVGRSDS
;
A
#
# COMPACT_ATOMS: atom_id res chain seq x y z
N MET A 1 21.86 1.92 4.71
CA MET A 1 21.17 0.87 3.93
C MET A 1 20.08 1.57 3.14
N ASN A 2 20.32 1.83 1.85
CA ASN A 2 19.48 2.68 0.99
C ASN A 2 18.27 1.89 0.48
N ILE A 3 17.09 2.19 1.00
CA ILE A 3 15.82 1.84 0.37
C ILE A 3 15.70 2.66 -0.93
N ARG A 4 15.91 1.99 -2.06
CA ARG A 4 15.72 2.56 -3.39
C ARG A 4 14.21 2.79 -3.58
N ARG A 5 13.76 4.04 -3.48
CA ARG A 5 12.45 4.49 -3.99
C ARG A 5 12.37 4.08 -5.46
N PHE A 6 11.54 3.09 -5.77
CA PHE A 6 11.23 2.72 -7.16
C PHE A 6 10.69 3.95 -7.88
N GLY A 7 11.31 4.28 -9.02
CA GLY A 7 11.20 5.55 -9.68
C GLY A 7 9.83 5.79 -10.30
N TRP A 8 9.06 6.69 -9.70
CA TRP A 8 8.11 7.51 -10.43
C TRP A 8 8.89 8.68 -11.03
N ARG A 9 9.07 8.68 -12.36
CA ARG A 9 9.60 9.84 -13.10
C ARG A 9 8.41 10.67 -13.57
N PRO A 10 8.06 11.80 -12.93
CA PRO A 10 7.17 12.75 -13.56
C PRO A 10 7.91 13.36 -14.76
N SER A 11 7.32 13.30 -15.95
CA SER A 11 7.78 14.08 -17.10
C SER A 11 7.46 15.54 -16.79
N VAL A 12 8.44 16.27 -16.25
CA VAL A 12 8.27 17.66 -15.81
C VAL A 12 8.51 18.63 -16.97
N SER A 13 7.43 19.24 -17.43
CA SER A 13 7.44 20.54 -18.10
C SER A 13 6.37 21.40 -17.44
N GLY A 14 6.80 22.35 -16.61
CA GLY A 14 5.93 23.32 -15.97
C GLY A 14 6.00 23.28 -14.45
N THR A 15 6.38 24.41 -13.87
CA THR A 15 6.46 24.69 -12.44
C THR A 15 5.07 24.60 -11.78
N THR A 16 4.69 23.41 -11.35
CA THR A 16 3.68 23.20 -10.30
C THR A 16 4.39 22.45 -9.19
N MET A 17 4.37 22.99 -7.97
CA MET A 17 4.64 22.20 -6.78
C MET A 17 3.75 20.97 -6.89
N VAL A 18 4.35 19.81 -7.20
CA VAL A 18 3.64 18.55 -7.21
C VAL A 18 3.26 18.36 -5.76
N GLU A 19 1.99 18.60 -5.41
CA GLU A 19 1.47 18.13 -4.12
C GLU A 19 1.88 16.68 -4.05
N MET A 20 2.80 16.38 -3.13
CA MET A 20 3.20 15.01 -2.84
C MET A 20 1.95 14.38 -2.26
N GLY A 21 1.12 13.84 -3.15
CA GLY A 21 -0.11 13.15 -2.77
C GLY A 21 0.25 12.13 -1.70
N SER A 22 -0.59 12.08 -0.69
CA SER A 22 -0.39 11.23 0.46
C SER A 22 -0.38 9.77 0.05
N PHE A 23 0.53 9.00 0.65
CA PHE A 23 0.72 7.59 0.29
C PHE A 23 0.71 6.69 1.52
N VAL A 24 0.06 5.53 1.40
CA VAL A 24 0.14 4.46 2.39
C VAL A 24 0.23 3.10 1.71
N SER A 25 0.98 2.19 2.32
CA SER A 25 1.22 0.85 1.77
C SER A 25 0.55 -0.23 2.62
N VAL A 26 -0.11 -1.15 1.92
CA VAL A 26 -0.69 -2.39 2.46
C VAL A 26 0.13 -3.56 1.92
N TYR A 27 0.50 -4.49 2.79
CA TYR A 27 1.31 -5.64 2.45
C TYR A 27 0.45 -6.91 2.46
N VAL A 28 0.62 -7.75 1.45
CA VAL A 28 -0.11 -9.01 1.30
C VAL A 28 0.85 -10.17 1.47
N ASP A 29 0.37 -11.20 2.16
CA ASP A 29 1.08 -12.44 2.39
C ASP A 29 1.51 -13.14 1.08
N TRP A 30 2.60 -13.89 1.16
CA TRP A 30 3.20 -14.64 0.05
C TRP A 30 2.28 -15.68 -0.60
N ALA A 31 1.17 -16.07 0.05
CA ALA A 31 0.19 -16.98 -0.51
C ALA A 31 -0.56 -16.42 -1.73
N ALA A 32 -0.60 -15.09 -1.92
CA ALA A 32 -1.22 -14.47 -3.09
C ALA A 32 -0.19 -14.12 -4.18
N THR A 33 -0.60 -14.16 -5.45
CA THR A 33 0.20 -13.70 -6.59
C THR A 33 -0.10 -12.24 -6.92
N VAL A 34 0.88 -11.51 -7.45
CA VAL A 34 0.75 -10.09 -7.80
C VAL A 34 -0.40 -9.83 -8.78
N GLU A 35 -0.61 -10.73 -9.74
CA GLU A 35 -1.70 -10.65 -10.73
C GLU A 35 -3.06 -10.81 -10.07
N HIS A 36 -3.17 -11.73 -9.11
CA HIS A 36 -4.40 -11.97 -8.36
C HIS A 36 -4.74 -10.78 -7.45
N VAL A 37 -3.74 -10.26 -6.73
CA VAL A 37 -3.89 -9.04 -5.92
C VAL A 37 -4.32 -7.86 -6.79
N ARG A 38 -3.72 -7.68 -7.97
CA ARG A 38 -4.08 -6.61 -8.90
C ARG A 38 -5.51 -6.74 -9.42
N ALA A 39 -5.93 -7.95 -9.78
CA ALA A 39 -7.27 -8.22 -10.27
C ALA A 39 -8.35 -7.96 -9.20
N VAL A 40 -8.05 -8.27 -7.93
CA VAL A 40 -8.97 -8.02 -6.81
C VAL A 40 -8.95 -6.55 -6.39
N ALA A 41 -7.78 -5.94 -6.24
CA ALA A 41 -7.65 -4.54 -5.86
C ALA A 41 -8.39 -3.59 -6.83
N GLY A 42 -8.40 -3.90 -8.12
CA GLY A 42 -9.16 -3.14 -9.12
C GLY A 42 -10.69 -3.30 -9.05
N LYS A 43 -11.20 -4.25 -8.28
CA LYS A 43 -12.65 -4.50 -8.07
C LYS A 43 -13.14 -4.02 -6.71
N LEU A 44 -12.24 -3.76 -5.77
CA LEU A 44 -12.59 -3.29 -4.44
C LEU A 44 -13.06 -1.83 -4.49
N PRO A 45 -13.98 -1.43 -3.60
CA PRO A 45 -14.38 -0.04 -3.51
C PRO A 45 -13.20 0.81 -3.05
N MET A 46 -12.99 1.92 -3.76
CA MET A 46 -11.87 2.81 -3.49
C MET A 46 -12.13 3.60 -2.20
N PRO A 47 -11.19 3.62 -1.24
CA PRO A 47 -11.36 4.40 -0.01
C PRO A 47 -11.49 5.90 -0.31
N VAL A 48 -12.24 6.63 0.51
CA VAL A 48 -12.37 8.09 0.38
C VAL A 48 -11.01 8.76 0.49
N GLY A 49 -10.72 9.68 -0.42
CA GLY A 49 -9.45 10.41 -0.50
C GLY A 49 -8.36 9.67 -1.27
N VAL A 50 -8.48 8.36 -1.51
CA VAL A 50 -7.58 7.63 -2.41
C VAL A 50 -7.93 8.02 -3.86
N GLN A 51 -6.90 8.25 -4.67
CA GLN A 51 -6.99 8.58 -6.10
C GLN A 51 -6.34 7.51 -6.99
N GLY A 52 -5.40 6.74 -6.44
CA GLY A 52 -4.68 5.69 -7.15
C GLY A 52 -4.38 4.49 -6.28
N ILE A 53 -4.42 3.30 -6.90
CA ILE A 53 -4.02 2.04 -6.31
C ILE A 53 -2.96 1.41 -7.22
N ASN A 54 -1.78 1.18 -6.69
CA ASN A 54 -0.68 0.55 -7.41
C ASN A 54 -0.26 -0.74 -6.71
N VAL A 55 -0.24 -1.85 -7.42
CA VAL A 55 0.19 -3.15 -6.89
C VAL A 55 1.59 -3.42 -7.39
N VAL A 56 2.53 -3.57 -6.46
CA VAL A 56 3.95 -3.79 -6.74
C VAL A 56 4.46 -5.02 -6.00
N GLU A 57 5.43 -5.70 -6.60
CA GLU A 57 6.17 -6.73 -5.90
C GLU A 57 7.11 -6.05 -4.88
N ALA A 58 6.89 -6.37 -3.61
CA ALA A 58 7.77 -5.98 -2.52
C ALA A 58 8.90 -7.00 -2.39
N SER A 59 10.11 -6.52 -2.11
CA SER A 59 11.18 -7.39 -1.62
C SER A 59 10.72 -8.03 -0.32
N ASP A 60 11.04 -9.32 -0.05
CA ASP A 60 10.66 -10.07 1.16
C ASP A 60 10.72 -9.21 2.44
N THR A 61 9.60 -8.59 2.81
CA THR A 61 9.51 -7.56 3.86
C THR A 61 8.46 -8.04 4.85
N PHE A 62 8.90 -8.42 6.06
CA PHE A 62 8.03 -8.99 7.09
C PHE A 62 7.22 -10.23 6.62
N GLY A 63 7.80 -11.06 5.75
CA GLY A 63 7.12 -12.24 5.17
C GLY A 63 6.10 -11.92 4.06
N CYS A 64 5.97 -10.65 3.67
CA CYS A 64 5.13 -10.22 2.57
C CYS A 64 5.96 -9.98 1.30
N ARG A 65 5.40 -10.35 0.14
CA ARG A 65 6.03 -10.16 -1.19
C ARG A 65 5.30 -9.19 -2.09
N ILE A 66 4.14 -8.72 -1.69
CA ILE A 66 3.32 -7.82 -2.50
C ILE A 66 2.96 -6.62 -1.63
N ALA A 67 3.17 -5.42 -2.18
CA ALA A 67 2.70 -4.18 -1.60
C ALA A 67 1.65 -3.55 -2.53
N VAL A 68 0.61 -3.00 -1.91
CA VAL A 68 -0.42 -2.20 -2.55
C VAL A 68 -0.30 -0.79 -2.01
N ASP A 69 0.17 0.11 -2.88
CA ASP A 69 0.34 1.52 -2.58
C ASP A 69 -0.95 2.27 -2.93
N LEU A 70 -1.54 2.89 -1.91
CA LEU A 70 -2.70 3.76 -2.04
C LEU A 70 -2.20 5.20 -2.04
N THR A 71 -2.41 5.92 -3.14
CA THR A 71 -2.04 7.33 -3.28
C THR A 71 -3.28 8.19 -3.40
N GLY A 72 -3.26 9.39 -2.83
CA GLY A 72 -4.38 10.30 -2.93
C GLY A 72 -4.23 11.60 -2.16
N ASP A 73 -5.37 12.22 -1.89
CA ASP A 73 -5.50 13.46 -1.12
C ASP A 73 -6.19 13.14 0.21
N PHE A 74 -5.40 12.65 1.17
CA PHE A 74 -5.84 12.30 2.52
C PHE A 74 -4.73 12.62 3.50
N ASP A 75 -5.02 12.87 4.77
CA ASP A 75 -3.95 13.12 5.74
C ASP A 75 -3.19 11.81 6.06
N GLU A 76 -1.92 11.69 5.66
CA GLU A 76 -1.11 10.47 5.89
C GLU A 76 -1.04 10.07 7.37
N GLN A 77 -1.02 11.04 8.27
CA GLN A 77 -0.81 10.78 9.69
C GLN A 77 -2.13 10.43 10.39
N ARG A 78 -3.21 11.14 10.05
CA ARG A 78 -4.53 10.99 10.67
C ARG A 78 -5.38 9.92 10.00
N ASP A 79 -5.45 9.96 8.67
CA ASP A 79 -6.36 9.16 7.86
C ASP A 79 -5.65 7.96 7.23
N GLY A 80 -4.37 8.08 6.90
CA GLY A 80 -3.53 7.03 6.32
C GLY A 80 -3.61 5.67 7.04
N PRO A 81 -3.41 5.58 8.37
CA PRO A 81 -3.50 4.31 9.09
C PRO A 81 -4.90 3.68 9.03
N ARG A 82 -5.95 4.50 9.01
CA ARG A 82 -7.34 4.03 8.92
C ARG A 82 -7.66 3.51 7.52
N ILE A 83 -7.23 4.25 6.49
CA ILE A 83 -7.36 3.86 5.08
C ILE A 83 -6.63 2.55 4.83
N ALA A 84 -5.35 2.46 5.23
CA ALA A 84 -4.54 1.26 5.05
C ALA A 84 -5.17 0.04 5.76
N ARG A 85 -5.64 0.20 7.00
CA ARG A 85 -6.26 -0.89 7.76
C ARG A 85 -7.59 -1.34 7.16
N SER A 86 -8.44 -0.40 6.75
CA SER A 86 -9.73 -0.70 6.11
C SER A 86 -9.52 -1.41 4.77
N PHE A 87 -8.58 -0.93 3.96
CA PHE A 87 -8.27 -1.54 2.67
C PHE A 87 -7.62 -2.92 2.84
N ALA A 88 -6.72 -3.09 3.81
CA ALA A 88 -6.13 -4.38 4.15
C ALA A 88 -7.19 -5.41 4.55
N ALA A 89 -8.17 -5.03 5.36
CA ALA A 89 -9.27 -5.94 5.75
C ALA A 89 -10.10 -6.37 4.54
N GLN A 90 -10.46 -5.44 3.66
CA GLN A 90 -11.20 -5.75 2.43
C GLN A 90 -10.41 -6.63 1.47
N LEU A 91 -9.12 -6.35 1.33
CA LEU A 91 -8.23 -7.12 0.47
C LEU A 91 -8.02 -8.54 1.02
N SER A 92 -7.88 -8.67 2.33
CA SER A 92 -7.75 -9.96 3.00
C SER A 92 -9.00 -10.81 2.85
N ASP A 93 -10.19 -10.21 3.03
CA ASP A 93 -11.49 -10.86 2.83
C ASP A 93 -11.65 -11.35 1.39
N ALA A 94 -11.35 -10.48 0.41
CA ALA A 94 -11.52 -10.80 -1.00
C ALA A 94 -10.50 -11.80 -1.55
N LEU A 95 -9.27 -11.83 -1.01
CA LEU A 95 -8.22 -12.76 -1.43
C LEU A 95 -8.20 -14.06 -0.60
N ALA A 96 -8.89 -14.10 0.53
CA ALA A 96 -8.78 -15.17 1.53
C ALA A 96 -7.34 -15.42 2.02
N VAL A 97 -6.47 -14.40 1.97
CA VAL A 97 -5.10 -14.43 2.52
C VAL A 97 -4.89 -13.25 3.47
N PRO A 98 -3.96 -13.32 4.43
CA PRO A 98 -3.71 -12.20 5.31
C PRO A 98 -3.13 -10.99 4.56
N ALA A 99 -3.66 -9.80 4.86
CA ALA A 99 -3.13 -8.53 4.40
C ALA A 99 -3.04 -7.55 5.58
N PHE A 100 -1.98 -6.75 5.62
CA PHE A 100 -1.63 -5.93 6.77
C PHE A 100 -1.25 -4.51 6.35
N ALA A 101 -1.68 -3.52 7.13
CA ALA A 101 -1.13 -2.19 7.01
C ALA A 101 0.33 -2.19 7.50
N LEU A 102 1.21 -1.41 6.85
CA LEU A 102 2.62 -1.30 7.24
C LEU A 102 2.80 -1.01 8.74
N ARG A 103 1.94 -0.16 9.30
CA ARG A 103 2.00 0.24 10.71
C ARG A 103 1.73 -0.93 11.66
N ASP A 104 0.84 -1.85 11.30
CA ASP A 104 0.59 -3.07 12.06
C ASP A 104 1.78 -4.04 11.96
N LEU A 105 2.40 -4.18 10.78
CA LEU A 105 3.61 -5.00 10.62
C LEU A 105 4.78 -4.49 11.47
N ILE A 106 4.99 -3.17 11.52
CA ILE A 106 6.04 -2.56 12.35
C ILE A 106 5.79 -2.84 13.84
N LEU A 107 4.52 -2.82 14.28
CA LEU A 107 4.16 -3.13 15.67
C LEU A 107 4.40 -4.60 16.00
N VAL A 108 3.98 -5.52 15.12
CA VAL A 108 4.19 -6.97 15.32
C VAL A 108 5.69 -7.33 15.30
N GLY A 109 6.46 -6.79 14.36
CA GLY A 109 7.91 -7.02 14.29
C GLY A 109 8.70 -6.45 15.47
N ARG A 110 8.12 -5.54 16.25
CA ARG A 110 8.69 -5.02 17.51
C ARG A 110 8.35 -5.86 18.73
N SER A 111 7.33 -6.72 18.66
CA SER A 111 6.89 -7.56 19.78
C SER A 111 7.65 -8.87 19.92
N ASP A 112 8.51 -9.21 18.96
CA ASP A 112 9.39 -10.38 18.97
C ASP A 112 10.84 -10.02 19.41
N SER A 113 10.99 -9.05 20.32
CA SER A 113 12.29 -8.63 20.87
C SER A 113 12.31 -8.68 22.40
#